data_AF-A0A958BZP4-F1
#
_entry.id   AF-A0A958BZP4-F1
#
_cell.length_a   1.000
_cell.length_b   1.000
_cell.length_c   1.000
_cell.angle_alpha   90.00
_cell.angle_beta   90.00
_cell.angle_gamma   90.00
#
_symmetry.space_group_name_H-M   'P 1'
#
loop_
_entity.id
_entity.type
_entity.pdbx_description
1 polymer ?
#
loop_
_entity_poly.entity_id
_entity_poly.type
_entity_poly.pdbx_seq_one_letter_code
_entity_poly.pdbx_strand_id
1 'polypeptide(L)' 'DGVFVGSGIFKSGNPAKRAKAIVEAVTHYNNAEILAEVSKNLGEPMVGINVSSLPQSELLADRGW' A
#
# COMPACT_ATOMS: atom_id res chain seq x y z
N ASP A 1 16.42 -2.18 -5.40
CA ASP A 1 15.18 -2.69 -4.79
C ASP A 1 14.00 -1.78 -5.06
N GLY A 2 12.78 -2.31 -4.93
CA GLY A 2 11.53 -1.62 -5.26
C GLY A 2 10.32 -2.29 -4.60
N VAL A 3 9.13 -1.77 -4.89
CA VAL A 3 7.87 -2.22 -4.26
C VAL A 3 6.94 -2.84 -5.30
N PHE A 4 6.35 -3.99 -4.97
CA PHE A 4 5.28 -4.61 -5.77
C PHE A 4 3.91 -4.27 -5.16
N VAL A 5 2.97 -3.82 -6.01
CA VAL A 5 1.61 -3.49 -5.57
C VAL A 5 0.60 -4.00 -6.59
N GLY A 6 -0.39 -4.78 -6.13
CA GLY A 6 -1.51 -5.24 -6.93
C GLY A 6 -2.84 -4.69 -6.41
N SER A 7 -3.43 -5.42 -5.46
CA SER A 7 -4.75 -5.10 -4.89
C SER A 7 -4.85 -3.69 -4.31
N GLY A 8 -3.75 -3.16 -3.75
CA GLY A 8 -3.70 -1.82 -3.19
C GLY A 8 -4.03 -0.71 -4.20
N ILE A 9 -3.83 -0.96 -5.50
CA ILE A 9 -4.19 -0.04 -6.58
C ILE A 9 -5.59 -0.39 -7.11
N PHE A 10 -5.77 -1.62 -7.59
CA PHE A 10 -6.95 -1.99 -8.39
C PHE A 10 -8.22 -2.21 -7.57
N LYS A 11 -8.11 -2.45 -6.25
CA LYS A 11 -9.27 -2.56 -5.35
C LYS A 11 -9.51 -1.26 -4.55
N SER A 12 -8.93 -0.15 -4.98
CA SER A 12 -9.15 1.17 -4.37
C SER A 12 -10.25 1.95 -5.09
N GLY A 13 -10.76 3.01 -4.46
CA GLY A 13 -11.81 3.86 -5.04
C GLY A 13 -11.36 4.67 -6.27
N ASN A 14 -10.06 4.93 -6.43
CA ASN A 14 -9.50 5.60 -7.62
C ASN A 14 -8.12 4.98 -8.00
N PRO A 15 -8.13 3.87 -8.76
CA PRO A 15 -6.91 3.14 -9.10
C PRO A 15 -5.87 3.98 -9.83
N ALA A 16 -6.27 4.81 -10.81
CA ALA A 16 -5.34 5.62 -11.60
C ALA A 16 -4.61 6.66 -10.74
N LYS A 17 -5.35 7.38 -9.89
CA LYS A 17 -4.75 8.37 -8.99
C LYS A 17 -3.82 7.71 -7.97
N ARG A 18 -4.22 6.57 -7.41
CA ARG A 18 -3.43 5.83 -6.43
C ARG A 18 -2.17 5.22 -7.05
N ALA A 19 -2.23 4.69 -8.27
CA ALA A 19 -1.07 4.18 -8.99
C ALA A 19 -0.02 5.28 -9.19
N LYS A 20 -0.45 6.45 -9.68
CA LYS A 20 0.45 7.60 -9.84
C LYS A 20 1.10 7.99 -8.51
N ALA A 21 0.31 8.11 -7.44
CA ALA A 21 0.81 8.48 -6.13
C ALA A 21 1.86 7.48 -5.59
N ILE A 22 1.68 6.17 -5.81
CA ILE A 22 2.65 5.15 -5.39
C ILE A 22 3.97 5.28 -6.18
N VAL A 23 3.90 5.50 -7.49
CA VAL A 23 5.10 5.67 -8.32
C VAL A 23 5.89 6.91 -7.88
N GLU A 24 5.22 8.03 -7.66
CA GLU A 24 5.82 9.27 -7.16
C GLU A 24 6.43 9.06 -5.76
N ALA A 25 5.71 8.36 -4.86
CA ALA A 25 6.17 8.08 -3.51
C ALA A 25 7.42 7.20 -3.48
N VAL A 26 7.51 6.17 -4.32
CA VAL A 26 8.72 5.32 -4.43
C VAL A 26 9.89 6.12 -5.02
N THR A 27 9.62 6.97 -6.00
CA THR A 27 10.64 7.83 -6.64
C THR A 27 11.21 8.85 -5.65
N HIS A 28 10.36 9.40 -4.77
CA HIS A 28 10.70 10.46 -3.82
C HIS A 28 10.64 10.00 -2.36
N TYR A 29 10.99 8.75 -2.08
CA TYR A 29 10.76 8.09 -0.79
C TYR A 29 11.39 8.80 0.43
N ASN A 30 12.38 9.68 0.22
CA ASN A 30 13.06 10.41 1.29
C ASN A 30 12.69 11.90 1.34
N ASN A 31 11.68 12.34 0.60
CA ASN A 31 11.19 13.72 0.62
C ASN A 31 9.81 13.77 1.30
N ALA A 32 9.78 14.19 2.57
CA ALA A 32 8.56 14.25 3.36
C ALA A 32 7.49 15.18 2.78
N GLU A 33 7.88 16.25 2.09
CA GLU A 33 6.94 17.20 1.49
C GLU A 33 6.19 16.57 0.31
N ILE A 34 6.92 15.90 -0.59
CA ILE A 34 6.32 15.19 -1.73
C ILE A 34 5.43 14.06 -1.23
N LEU A 35 5.89 13.27 -0.26
CA LEU A 35 5.11 12.18 0.32
C LEU A 35 3.79 12.68 0.92
N ALA A 36 3.82 13.79 1.64
CA ALA A 36 2.62 14.40 2.21
C ALA A 36 1.66 14.87 1.11
N GLU A 37 2.17 15.44 0.00
CA GLU A 37 1.34 15.91 -1.11
C GLU A 37 0.67 14.76 -1.86
N VAL A 38 1.44 13.75 -2.28
CA VAL A 38 0.90 12.64 -3.07
C VAL A 38 -0.04 11.73 -2.28
N SER A 39 -0.01 11.80 -0.94
CA SER A 39 -0.91 11.05 -0.05
C SER A 39 -2.32 11.66 0.07
N LYS A 40 -2.54 12.88 -0.44
CA LYS A 40 -3.82 13.59 -0.27
C LYS A 40 -4.88 13.12 -1.25
N ASN A 41 -6.13 13.06 -0.77
CA ASN A 41 -7.33 12.88 -1.60
C ASN A 41 -7.27 11.66 -2.54
N LEU A 42 -6.65 10.56 -2.11
CA LEU A 42 -6.49 9.34 -2.90
C LEU A 42 -7.78 8.50 -3.01
N GLY A 43 -8.82 8.88 -2.27
CA GLY A 43 -10.04 8.09 -2.12
C GLY A 43 -9.81 6.83 -1.27
N GLU A 44 -10.86 6.04 -1.15
CA GLU A 44 -10.87 4.89 -0.25
C GLU A 44 -9.79 3.85 -0.62
N PRO A 45 -8.98 3.39 0.34
CA PRO A 45 -8.05 2.29 0.12
C PRO A 45 -8.81 0.97 -0.03
N MET A 46 -8.09 -0.08 -0.46
CA MET A 46 -8.64 -1.43 -0.35
C MET A 46 -8.86 -1.80 1.13
N VAL A 47 -9.87 -2.62 1.40
CA VAL A 47 -10.04 -3.22 2.73
C VAL A 47 -9.00 -4.32 2.92
N GLY A 48 -8.17 -4.18 3.96
CA GLY A 48 -7.20 -5.19 4.37
C GLY A 48 -7.77 -6.16 5.39
N ILE A 49 -7.16 -7.35 5.49
CA ILE A 49 -7.42 -8.32 6.55
C ILE A 49 -6.30 -8.19 7.58
N ASN A 50 -6.65 -8.13 8.86
CA ASN A 50 -5.65 -8.02 9.92
C ASN A 50 -4.94 -9.38 10.10
N VAL A 51 -3.60 -9.38 10.18
CA VAL A 51 -2.80 -10.58 10.38
C VAL A 51 -3.20 -11.35 11.65
N SER A 52 -3.56 -10.66 12.74
CA SER A 52 -3.98 -11.32 13.98
C SER A 52 -5.32 -12.06 13.88
N SER A 53 -6.11 -11.77 12.84
CA SER A 53 -7.38 -12.46 12.56
C SER A 53 -7.23 -13.64 11.62
N LEU A 54 -6.04 -13.85 11.04
CA LEU A 54 -5.80 -14.96 10.12
C LEU A 54 -5.65 -16.27 10.89
N PRO A 55 -6.21 -17.39 10.37
CA PRO A 55 -5.88 -18.73 10.86
C PRO A 55 -4.37 -19.01 10.74
N GLN A 56 -3.81 -19.82 11.65
CA GLN A 56 -2.40 -20.20 11.61
C GLN A 56 -1.98 -20.78 10.26
N SER A 57 -2.84 -21.58 9.62
CA SER A 57 -2.57 -22.19 8.31
C SER A 57 -2.43 -21.19 7.15
N GLU A 58 -2.90 -19.95 7.33
CA GLU A 58 -2.84 -18.89 6.32
C GLU A 58 -1.70 -17.89 6.57
N LEU A 59 -0.98 -18.03 7.69
CA LEU A 59 0.19 -17.21 7.96
C LEU A 59 1.35 -17.65 7.07
N LEU A 60 1.89 -16.70 6.30
CA LEU A 60 3.07 -16.93 5.46
C LEU A 60 4.36 -17.03 6.30
N ALA A 61 4.32 -16.56 7.54
CA ALA A 61 5.40 -16.69 8.52
C ALA A 61 4.80 -16.86 9.92
N ASP A 62 5.16 -17.95 10.59
CA ASP A 62 4.95 -18.10 12.03
C ASP A 62 5.94 -17.21 12.80
N ARG A 63 5.59 -16.82 14.03
CA ARG A 63 6.36 -15.84 14.82
C ARG A 63 7.83 -16.29 14.95
N GLY A 64 8.76 -15.55 14.34
CA GLY A 64 10.21 -15.79 14.43
C GLY A 64 10.92 -15.41 13.13
N TRP A 65 11.86 -14.48 13.23
CA TRP A 65 12.95 -14.32 12.27
C TRP A 65 14.08 -15.26 12.68
#